data_AF-A0A954UWH3-F1
#
_entry.id   AF-A0A954UWH3-F1
#
_cell.length_a   1.000
_cell.length_b   1.000
_cell.length_c   1.000
_cell.angle_alpha   90.00
_cell.angle_beta   90.00
_cell.angle_gamma   90.00
#
_symmetry.space_group_name_H-M   'P 1'
#
loop_
_entity.id
_entity.type
_entity.pdbx_description
1 polymer ?
#
loop_
_entity_poly.entity_id
_entity_poly.type
_entity_poly.pdbx_seq_one_letter_code
_entity_poly.pdbx_strand_id
1 'polypeptide(L)'
;FGDYASEYSFDYALENGLVVNVTSWVQREMGFGRSRYRIRVAVTARLWQSIVTVAPLARVWQTVTGRGSDVLWLASYALQKARRYGAETAKFDCFLPTEDDFGTDCIQPLCVKAGEERGKPYIVIGHAEEFAII
;
A
#
# COMPACT_ATOMS: atom_id res chain seq x y z
N PHE A 1 -7.29 -12.25 9.28
CA PHE A 1 -7.59 -11.03 8.52
C PHE A 1 -7.91 -11.47 7.10
N GLY A 2 -9.09 -11.14 6.57
CA GLY A 2 -9.59 -11.65 5.28
C GLY A 2 -8.90 -11.00 4.09
N ASP A 3 -8.83 -11.73 2.98
CA ASP A 3 -8.23 -11.26 1.73
C ASP A 3 -9.00 -10.05 1.17
N TYR A 4 -8.30 -8.99 0.79
CA TYR A 4 -8.90 -7.88 0.06
C TYR A 4 -9.22 -8.33 -1.37
N ALA A 5 -10.39 -8.94 -1.57
CA ALA A 5 -10.94 -9.12 -2.90
C ALA A 5 -11.43 -7.76 -3.40
N SER A 6 -11.10 -7.39 -4.64
CA SER A 6 -11.57 -6.14 -5.27
C SER A 6 -13.09 -6.05 -5.49
N GLU A 7 -13.83 -7.03 -4.98
CA GLU A 7 -15.28 -7.16 -4.98
C GLU A 7 -15.99 -6.20 -4.02
N TYR A 8 -15.29 -5.71 -2.99
CA TYR A 8 -15.87 -4.83 -1.98
C TYR A 8 -15.66 -3.35 -2.30
N SER A 9 -16.65 -2.53 -1.92
CA SER A 9 -16.50 -1.07 -1.91
C SER A 9 -15.40 -0.67 -0.92
N PHE A 10 -14.71 0.44 -1.18
CA PHE A 10 -13.64 0.93 -0.31
C PHE A 10 -14.20 1.30 1.08
N ASP A 11 -15.39 1.90 1.14
CA ASP A 11 -16.06 2.19 2.42
C ASP A 11 -16.35 0.90 3.21
N TYR A 12 -16.86 -0.15 2.55
CA TYR A 12 -17.10 -1.43 3.21
C TYR A 12 -15.80 -2.08 3.69
N ALA A 13 -14.75 -2.06 2.86
CA ALA A 13 -13.45 -2.62 3.23
C ALA A 13 -12.83 -1.91 4.43
N LEU A 14 -13.02 -0.59 4.55
CA LEU A 14 -12.62 0.17 5.74
C LEU A 14 -13.43 -0.20 6.98
N GLU A 15 -14.77 -0.23 6.87
CA GLU A 15 -15.67 -0.53 7.99
C GLU A 15 -15.45 -1.94 8.56
N ASN A 16 -15.08 -2.89 7.71
CA ASN A 16 -14.82 -4.29 8.10
C ASN A 16 -13.35 -4.58 8.42
N GLY A 17 -12.48 -3.56 8.43
CA GLY A 17 -11.07 -3.72 8.77
C GLY A 17 -10.26 -4.57 7.78
N LEU A 18 -10.71 -4.68 6.52
CA LEU A 18 -9.96 -5.31 5.43
C LEU A 18 -8.83 -4.41 4.94
N VAL A 19 -9.02 -3.09 5.06
CA VAL A 19 -8.01 -2.07 4.77
C VAL A 19 -7.89 -1.09 5.93
N VAL A 20 -6.70 -0.52 6.09
CA VAL A 20 -6.36 0.49 7.10
C VAL A 20 -6.16 1.82 6.39
N ASN A 21 -6.90 2.85 6.82
CA ASN A 21 -6.77 4.19 6.28
C ASN A 21 -5.43 4.82 6.69
N VAL A 22 -4.58 5.12 5.72
CA VAL A 22 -3.27 5.76 5.90
C VAL A 22 -3.20 7.12 5.22
N THR A 23 -4.35 7.74 4.92
CA THR A 23 -4.42 9.02 4.19
C THR A 23 -3.61 10.11 4.89
N SER A 24 -3.58 10.13 6.23
CA SER A 24 -2.81 11.11 7.01
C SER A 24 -1.29 10.91 6.95
N TRP A 25 -0.80 9.76 6.46
CA TRP A 25 0.62 9.46 6.31
C TRP A 25 1.17 9.92 4.96
N VAL A 26 0.28 10.24 4.02
CA VAL A 26 0.67 10.67 2.67
C VAL A 26 1.30 12.05 2.73
N GLN A 27 2.60 12.10 2.44
CA GLN A 27 3.34 13.35 2.36
C GLN A 27 3.14 14.02 1.00
N ARG A 28 3.35 15.34 0.95
CA ARG A 28 3.15 16.16 -0.26
C ARG A 28 3.95 15.65 -1.47
N GLU A 29 5.12 15.10 -1.23
CA GLU A 29 6.05 14.61 -2.25
C GLU A 29 5.76 13.20 -2.75
N MET A 30 4.89 12.45 -2.08
CA MET A 30 4.49 11.09 -2.46
C MET A 30 3.46 11.08 -3.60
N GLY A 31 3.20 12.16 -4.34
CA GLY A 31 2.71 12.12 -5.72
C GLY A 31 1.42 11.34 -6.08
N PHE A 32 0.59 10.90 -5.13
CA PHE A 32 -0.63 10.13 -5.42
C PHE A 32 -1.71 10.92 -6.17
N GLY A 33 -1.59 12.25 -6.27
CA GLY A 33 -2.49 13.05 -7.10
C GLY A 33 -2.07 14.49 -7.35
N ARG A 34 -2.72 15.09 -8.36
CA ARG A 34 -2.57 16.50 -8.74
C ARG A 34 -3.31 17.47 -7.82
N SER A 35 -4.33 16.99 -7.10
CA SER A 35 -5.14 17.79 -6.16
C SER A 35 -4.87 17.31 -4.73
N ARG A 36 -4.31 18.22 -3.92
CA ARG A 36 -3.81 17.98 -2.57
C ARG A 36 -4.93 17.47 -1.64
N TYR A 37 -4.62 16.53 -0.75
CA TYR A 37 -5.43 16.09 0.41
C TYR A 37 -6.79 15.40 0.16
N ARG A 38 -7.24 15.19 -1.09
CA ARG A 38 -8.58 14.63 -1.37
C ARG A 38 -8.61 13.15 -1.78
N ILE A 39 -7.45 12.52 -1.95
CA ILE A 39 -7.39 11.11 -2.34
C ILE A 39 -7.31 10.27 -1.07
N ARG A 40 -8.25 9.33 -0.92
CA ARG A 40 -8.23 8.37 0.20
C ARG A 40 -7.17 7.33 -0.09
N VAL A 41 -6.25 7.10 0.84
CA VAL A 41 -5.22 6.07 0.70
C VAL A 41 -5.38 5.07 1.83
N ALA A 42 -5.42 3.79 1.48
CA ALA A 42 -5.46 2.70 2.43
C ALA A 42 -4.44 1.62 2.05
N VAL A 43 -4.00 0.86 3.05
CA VAL A 43 -3.26 -0.38 2.85
C VAL A 43 -4.12 -1.57 3.28
N THR A 44 -3.93 -2.76 2.73
CA THR A 44 -4.59 -3.97 3.23
C THR A 44 -4.17 -4.25 4.68
N ALA A 45 -5.05 -4.88 5.46
CA ALA A 45 -4.76 -5.22 6.85
C ALA A 45 -3.50 -6.10 6.97
N ARG A 46 -3.28 -7.00 6.01
CA ARG A 46 -2.08 -7.84 5.93
C ARG A 46 -0.82 -7.00 5.69
N LEU A 47 -0.83 -6.08 4.74
CA LEU A 47 0.29 -5.18 4.52
C LEU A 47 0.53 -4.26 5.73
N TRP A 48 -0.53 -3.78 6.38
CA TRP A 48 -0.39 -3.01 7.62
C TRP A 48 0.35 -3.79 8.70
N GLN A 49 0.00 -5.06 8.91
CA GLN A 49 0.70 -5.95 9.84
C GLN A 49 2.19 -6.06 9.49
N SER A 50 2.52 -6.21 8.20
CA SER A 50 3.90 -6.22 7.74
C SER A 50 4.62 -4.91 8.06
N ILE A 51 4.01 -3.74 7.83
CA ILE A 51 4.59 -2.42 8.10
C ILE A 51 4.89 -2.22 9.59
N VAL A 52 3.95 -2.57 10.47
CA VAL A 52 4.10 -2.35 11.93
C VAL A 52 4.99 -3.40 12.60
N THR A 53 5.16 -4.58 11.99
CA THR A 53 5.99 -5.66 12.51
C THR A 53 7.43 -5.49 12.03
N VAL A 54 8.24 -4.75 12.80
CA VAL A 54 9.67 -4.55 12.51
C VAL A 54 10.49 -5.62 13.22
N ALA A 55 11.24 -6.41 12.43
CA ALA A 55 12.15 -7.43 12.92
C ALA A 55 13.13 -6.84 13.96
N PRO A 56 13.39 -7.52 15.09
CA PRO A 56 14.26 -7.02 16.16
C PRO A 56 15.61 -6.44 15.68
N LEU A 57 16.31 -7.13 14.78
CA LEU A 57 17.59 -6.68 14.23
C LEU A 57 17.43 -5.50 13.26
N ALA A 58 16.29 -5.40 12.58
CA ALA A 58 15.99 -4.28 11.68
C ALA A 58 15.66 -2.98 12.42
N ARG A 59 15.26 -3.03 13.70
CA ARG A 59 14.90 -1.84 14.51
C ARG A 59 16.05 -0.83 14.65
N VAL A 60 17.29 -1.24 14.42
CA VAL A 60 18.46 -0.35 14.45
C VAL A 60 18.42 0.68 13.32
N TRP A 61 17.77 0.37 12.19
CA TRP A 61 17.76 1.22 10.99
C TRP A 61 16.39 1.36 10.33
N GLN A 62 15.36 0.63 10.78
CA GLN A 62 13.97 0.79 10.35
C GLN A 62 13.05 1.26 11.47
N THR A 63 12.09 2.11 11.10
CA THR A 63 10.96 2.50 11.93
C THR A 63 9.65 2.21 11.20
N VAL A 64 8.55 2.08 11.94
CA VAL A 64 7.22 1.90 11.34
C VAL A 64 6.90 3.04 10.37
N THR A 65 7.18 4.28 10.77
CA THR A 65 6.98 5.48 9.93
C THR A 65 7.86 5.46 8.68
N GLY A 66 9.12 5.05 8.80
CA GLY A 66 10.04 4.90 7.68
C GLY A 66 9.52 3.88 6.67
N ARG A 67 9.14 2.68 7.12
CA ARG A 67 8.60 1.62 6.26
C ARG A 67 7.28 2.03 5.60
N GLY A 68 6.40 2.69 6.35
CA GLY A 68 5.17 3.26 5.77
C GLY A 68 5.49 4.30 4.68
N SER A 69 6.52 5.12 4.88
CA SER A 69 6.97 6.09 3.88
C SER A 69 7.54 5.42 2.64
N ASP A 70 8.35 4.36 2.79
CA ASP A 70 8.91 3.58 1.69
C ASP A 70 7.80 2.96 0.83
N VAL A 71 6.82 2.32 1.47
CA VAL A 71 5.64 1.73 0.79
C VAL A 71 4.89 2.80 0.01
N LEU A 72 4.56 3.93 0.64
CA LEU A 72 3.81 5.00 0.00
C LEU A 72 4.58 5.64 -1.16
N TRP A 73 5.88 5.88 -0.99
CA TRP A 73 6.71 6.46 -2.04
C TRP A 73 6.85 5.53 -3.25
N LEU A 74 7.17 4.25 -3.02
CA LEU A 74 7.30 3.25 -4.08
C LEU A 74 5.97 3.02 -4.81
N ALA A 75 4.86 2.89 -4.09
CA ALA A 75 3.54 2.75 -4.66
C ALA A 75 3.17 3.95 -5.56
N SER A 76 3.45 5.17 -5.10
CA SER A 76 3.22 6.36 -5.91
C SER A 76 4.06 6.37 -7.18
N TYR A 77 5.34 6.07 -7.05
CA TYR A 77 6.25 6.01 -8.19
C TYR A 77 5.80 4.97 -9.22
N ALA A 78 5.44 3.77 -8.77
CA ALA A 78 4.93 2.70 -9.61
C ALA A 78 3.62 3.09 -10.31
N LEU A 79 2.68 3.69 -9.57
CA LEU A 79 1.41 4.15 -10.14
C LEU A 79 1.59 5.30 -11.14
N GLN A 80 2.47 6.26 -10.87
CA GLN A 80 2.79 7.32 -11.83
C GLN A 80 3.37 6.77 -13.12
N LYS A 81 4.23 5.75 -13.04
CA LYS A 81 4.77 5.06 -14.22
C LYS A 81 3.66 4.33 -14.98
N ALA A 82 2.79 3.61 -14.30
CA ALA A 82 1.67 2.89 -14.91
C ALA A 82 0.67 3.83 -15.62
N ARG A 83 0.37 4.99 -15.03
CA ARG A 83 -0.51 6.01 -15.62
C ARG A 83 -0.01 6.58 -16.95
N ARG A 84 1.31 6.58 -17.21
CA ARG A 84 1.86 6.98 -18.52
C ARG A 84 1.41 6.04 -19.65
N TYR A 85 0.97 4.83 -19.30
CA TYR A 85 0.45 3.82 -20.21
C TYR A 85 -1.06 3.60 -20.03
N GLY A 86 -1.76 4.49 -19.32
CA GLY A 86 -3.20 4.37 -19.09
C GLY A 86 -3.62 3.28 -18.10
N ALA A 87 -2.68 2.73 -17.31
CA ALA A 87 -2.99 1.72 -16.30
C ALA A 87 -3.22 2.36 -14.91
N GLU A 88 -4.26 1.90 -14.22
CA GLU A 88 -4.60 2.30 -12.84
C GLU A 88 -4.15 1.28 -11.80
N THR A 89 -3.31 0.31 -12.20
CA THR A 89 -2.76 -0.72 -11.30
C THR A 89 -1.29 -0.94 -11.64
N ALA A 90 -0.45 -1.08 -10.62
CA ALA A 90 0.97 -1.35 -10.78
C ALA A 90 1.46 -2.33 -9.71
N LYS A 91 2.40 -3.20 -10.08
CA LYS A 91 3.16 -4.03 -9.15
C LYS A 91 4.51 -3.39 -8.86
N PHE A 92 5.02 -3.57 -7.65
CA PHE A 92 6.32 -3.07 -7.22
C PHE A 92 6.84 -3.91 -6.06
N ASP A 93 8.15 -3.92 -5.88
CA ASP A 93 8.78 -4.66 -4.78
C ASP A 93 9.16 -3.70 -3.66
N CYS A 94 8.97 -4.11 -2.41
CA CYS A 94 9.30 -3.32 -1.24
C CYS A 94 10.04 -4.16 -0.19
N PHE A 95 11.14 -3.63 0.34
CA PHE A 95 11.93 -4.30 1.36
C PHE A 95 11.30 -4.11 2.75
N LEU A 96 10.67 -5.16 3.26
CA LEU A 96 9.90 -5.19 4.49
C LEU A 96 10.29 -6.43 5.33
N PRO A 97 11.47 -6.45 5.97
CA PRO A 97 11.85 -7.52 6.87
C PRO A 97 10.86 -7.60 8.05
N THR A 98 10.21 -8.75 8.20
CA THR A 98 9.28 -9.04 9.31
C THR A 98 9.85 -10.05 10.31
N GLU A 99 10.89 -10.77 9.90
CA GLU A 99 11.66 -11.72 10.71
C GLU A 99 13.15 -11.34 10.67
N ASP A 100 13.96 -11.87 11.61
CA ASP A 100 15.41 -11.62 11.68
C ASP A 100 16.21 -12.41 10.62
N ASP A 101 15.52 -13.00 9.64
CA ASP A 101 16.12 -13.62 8.46
C ASP A 101 16.18 -12.61 7.30
N PHE A 102 17.36 -12.02 7.08
CA PHE A 102 17.61 -11.03 6.02
C PHE A 102 17.80 -11.65 4.62
N GLY A 103 17.25 -12.84 4.39
CA GLY A 103 17.21 -13.50 3.09
C GLY A 103 16.32 -12.79 2.05
N THR A 104 16.13 -13.45 0.90
CA THR A 104 15.30 -12.94 -0.22
C THR A 104 13.84 -12.67 0.16
N ASP A 105 13.36 -13.28 1.23
CA ASP A 105 11.97 -13.15 1.70
C ASP A 105 11.67 -11.78 2.32
N CYS A 106 12.68 -10.94 2.54
CA CYS A 106 12.49 -9.56 2.95
C CYS A 106 11.96 -8.65 1.83
N ILE A 107 12.07 -9.03 0.56
CA ILE A 107 11.51 -8.29 -0.57
C ILE A 107 10.10 -8.79 -0.82
N GLN A 108 9.12 -7.95 -0.50
CA GLN A 108 7.70 -8.27 -0.60
C GLN A 108 7.14 -7.72 -1.92
N PRO A 109 6.55 -8.56 -2.79
CA PRO A 109 5.88 -8.09 -3.99
C PRO A 109 4.54 -7.46 -3.62
N LEU A 110 4.41 -6.17 -3.89
CA LEU A 110 3.23 -5.37 -3.58
C LEU A 110 2.52 -4.93 -4.86
N CYS A 111 1.26 -4.51 -4.69
CA CYS A 111 0.46 -3.92 -5.73
C CYS A 111 -0.22 -2.66 -5.22
N VAL A 112 -0.31 -1.65 -6.07
CA VAL A 112 -1.08 -0.44 -5.88
C VAL A 112 -2.16 -0.35 -6.94
N LYS A 113 -3.39 -0.09 -6.51
CA LYS A 113 -4.55 0.12 -7.38
C LYS A 113 -5.17 1.47 -7.08
N ALA A 114 -5.36 2.27 -8.12
CA ALA A 114 -6.20 3.45 -8.09
C ALA A 114 -7.62 3.10 -8.52
N GLY A 115 -8.59 3.78 -7.92
CA GLY A 115 -9.99 3.64 -8.27
C GLY A 115 -10.78 4.88 -7.91
N GLU A 116 -12.06 4.84 -8.24
CA GLU A 116 -13.02 5.88 -7.90
C GLU A 116 -14.29 5.24 -7.34
N GLU A 117 -14.82 5.81 -6.27
CA GLU A 117 -16.06 5.37 -5.64
C GLU A 117 -16.94 6.59 -5.35
N ARG A 118 -18.15 6.61 -5.91
CA ARG A 118 -19.10 7.72 -5.74
C ARG A 118 -18.47 9.09 -6.04
N GLY A 119 -17.63 9.17 -7.10
CA GLY A 119 -16.92 10.39 -7.49
C GLY A 119 -15.73 10.76 -6.61
N LYS A 120 -15.33 9.90 -5.66
CA LYS A 120 -14.19 10.11 -4.77
C LYS A 120 -13.03 9.19 -5.17
N PRO A 121 -11.86 9.74 -5.52
CA PRO A 121 -10.70 8.93 -5.84
C PRO A 121 -10.13 8.23 -4.60
N TYR A 122 -9.70 6.99 -4.76
CA TYR A 122 -9.02 6.23 -3.73
C TYR A 122 -7.82 5.45 -4.28
N ILE A 123 -6.91 5.09 -3.38
CA ILE A 123 -5.77 4.23 -3.61
C ILE A 123 -5.81 3.11 -2.57
N VAL A 124 -5.61 1.87 -3.02
CA VAL A 124 -5.36 0.71 -2.13
C VAL A 124 -4.01 0.11 -2.47
N ILE A 125 -3.23 -0.19 -1.44
CA ILE A 125 -1.92 -0.86 -1.56
C ILE A 125 -1.98 -2.16 -0.75
N GLY A 126 -1.47 -3.26 -1.29
CA GLY A 126 -1.40 -4.54 -0.57
C GLY A 126 -0.37 -5.46 -1.18
N HIS A 127 -0.32 -6.70 -0.71
CA HIS A 127 0.50 -7.74 -1.34
C HIS A 127 -0.06 -8.09 -2.71
N ALA A 128 0.82 -8.37 -3.69
CA ALA A 128 0.42 -8.53 -5.08
C ALA A 128 -0.59 -9.65 -5.32
N GLU A 129 -0.53 -10.73 -4.53
CA GLU A 129 -1.48 -11.84 -4.60
C GLU A 129 -2.90 -11.46 -4.18
N GLU A 130 -3.08 -10.44 -3.32
CA GLU A 130 -4.40 -9.95 -2.90
C GLU A 130 -5.17 -9.33 -4.08
N PHE A 131 -4.48 -8.96 -5.16
CA PHE A 131 -5.07 -8.35 -6.36
C PHE A 131 -5.16 -9.32 -7.55
N ALA A 132 -4.68 -10.56 -7.39
CA ALA A 132 -4.57 -11.54 -8.48
C ALA A 132 -5.87 -12.33 -8.73
N ILE A 133 -6.87 -12.21 -7.84
CA ILE A 133 -8.20 -12.81 -8.02
C ILE A 133 -9.06 -11.85 -8.84
N ILE A 134 -8.95 -11.91 -10.17
CA ILE A 134 -9.93 -11.41 -11.13
C ILE A 134 -9.97 -12.38 -12.31
#